data_AF-X1KL95-F1
#
_entry.id   AF-X1KL95-F1
#
_cell.length_a   1.000
_cell.length_b   1.000
_cell.length_c   1.000
_cell.angle_alpha   90.00
_cell.angle_beta   90.00
_cell.angle_gamma   90.00
#
_symmetry.space_group_name_H-M   'P 1'
#
loop_
_entity.id
_entity.type
_entity.pdbx_description
1 polymer ?
#
loop_
_entity_poly.entity_id
_entity_poly.type
_entity_poly.pdbx_seq_one_letter_code
_entity_poly.pdbx_strand_id
1 'polypeptide(L)' 'RELTVFSHIQRNQEENLSDLIQKVNKLEKSPDVREILIIVNNHFMGFAPESVNLLKKRFSLPFYQFNQQKKLSDYF' A
#
# COMPACT_ATOMS: atom_id res chain seq x y z
N ARG A 1 -0.01 -31.53 -1.68
CA ARG A 1 -0.89 -30.50 -1.08
C ARG A 1 -1.07 -29.42 -2.13
N GLU A 2 -2.16 -29.49 -2.90
CA GLU A 2 -2.47 -28.48 -3.91
C GLU A 2 -2.94 -27.20 -3.20
N LEU A 3 -2.38 -26.06 -3.61
CA LEU A 3 -2.77 -24.76 -3.11
C LEU A 3 -4.18 -24.46 -3.64
N THR A 4 -5.13 -24.41 -2.72
CA THR A 4 -6.52 -24.03 -2.96
C THR A 4 -6.56 -22.73 -3.74
N VAL A 5 -7.26 -22.74 -4.87
CA VAL A 5 -7.47 -21.60 -5.78
C VAL A 5 -7.68 -20.33 -4.96
N PHE A 6 -6.76 -19.37 -5.10
CA PHE A 6 -6.96 -18.03 -4.56
C PHE A 6 -8.18 -17.43 -5.26
N SER A 7 -9.32 -17.50 -4.59
CA SER A 7 -10.52 -16.74 -4.97
C SER A 7 -10.09 -15.27 -5.05
N HIS A 8 -9.97 -14.79 -6.28
CA HIS A 8 -9.57 -13.43 -6.58
C HIS A 8 -10.77 -12.53 -6.26
N ILE A 9 -11.04 -12.33 -4.98
CA ILE A 9 -12.02 -11.36 -4.51
C ILE A 9 -11.44 -9.99 -4.91
N GLN A 10 -11.86 -9.48 -6.07
CA GLN A 10 -11.69 -8.08 -6.46
C GLN A 10 -12.49 -7.23 -5.47
N ARG A 11 -11.94 -7.00 -4.29
CA ARG A 11 -12.46 -6.01 -3.37
C ARG A 11 -12.19 -4.64 -3.95
N ASN A 12 -13.16 -3.73 -3.83
CA ASN A 12 -13.00 -2.37 -4.30
C ASN A 12 -11.78 -1.74 -3.60
N GLN A 13 -10.86 -1.16 -4.38
CA GLN A 13 -9.61 -0.61 -3.85
C GLN A 13 -9.87 0.51 -2.84
N GLU A 14 -10.94 1.28 -3.03
CA GLU A 14 -11.32 2.35 -2.11
C GLU A 14 -11.76 1.82 -0.73
N GLU A 15 -12.49 0.71 -0.71
CA GLU A 15 -12.93 0.05 0.54
C GLU A 15 -11.72 -0.50 1.31
N ASN A 16 -10.82 -1.19 0.62
CA ASN A 16 -9.59 -1.71 1.24
C ASN A 16 -8.72 -0.59 1.82
N LEU A 17 -8.64 0.55 1.13
CA LEU A 17 -7.90 1.72 1.58
C LEU A 17 -8.55 2.36 2.80
N SER A 18 -9.88 2.51 2.79
CA SER A 18 -10.65 3.04 3.92
C SER A 18 -10.46 2.17 5.17
N ASP A 19 -10.58 0.85 5.01
CA ASP A 19 -10.36 -0.13 6.07
C ASP A 19 -8.95 -0.06 6.66
N LEU A 20 -7.93 0.10 5.81
CA LEU A 20 -6.55 0.27 6.25
C LEU A 20 -6.41 1.54 7.10
N ILE A 21 -6.95 2.67 6.63
CA ILE A 21 -6.89 3.95 7.34
C ILE A 21 -7.57 3.84 8.71
N GLN A 22 -8.74 3.20 8.79
CA GLN A 22 -9.43 3.01 10.07
C GLN A 22 -8.59 2.20 11.06
N LYS A 23 -7.93 1.14 10.59
CA LYS A 23 -7.04 0.32 11.43
C LYS A 23 -5.82 1.10 11.91
N VAL A 24 -5.19 1.87 11.03
CA VAL A 24 -4.05 2.74 11.39
C VAL A 24 -4.48 3.78 12.43
N ASN A 25 -5.59 4.49 12.20
CA ASN A 25 -6.12 5.48 13.15
C ASN A 25 -6.44 4.87 14.53
N LYS A 26 -6.82 3.59 14.59
CA LYS A 26 -7.05 2.89 15.85
C LYS A 26 -5.71 2.56 16.55
N LEU A 27 -4.70 2.17 15.80
CA LEU A 27 -3.36 1.87 16.32
C LEU A 27 -2.63 3.13 16.80
N GLU A 28 -2.77 4.25 16.10
CA GLU A 28 -2.18 5.55 16.51
C GLU A 28 -2.70 6.05 17.87
N LYS A 29 -3.93 5.69 18.24
CA LYS A 29 -4.52 6.04 19.54
C LYS A 29 -4.05 5.13 20.67
N SER A 30 -3.32 4.05 20.36
CA SER A 30 -2.82 3.12 21.35
C SER A 30 -1.52 3.66 21.98
N PRO A 31 -1.43 3.78 23.31
CA PRO A 31 -0.24 4.32 23.99
C PRO A 31 1.00 3.44 23.81
N ASP A 32 0.82 2.17 23.42
CA ASP A 32 1.91 1.20 23.25
C ASP A 32 2.53 1.21 21.84
N VAL A 33 1.90 1.89 20.88
CA VAL A 33 2.36 1.91 19.48
C VAL A 33 3.15 3.19 19.24
N ARG A 34 4.47 3.03 19.02
CA ARG A 34 5.37 4.15 18.72
C ARG A 34 5.52 4.41 17.23
N GLU A 35 5.50 3.35 16.43
CA GLU A 35 5.75 3.40 14.99
C GLU A 35 4.86 2.40 14.25
N ILE A 36 4.44 2.76 13.04
CA ILE A 36 3.61 1.92 12.16
C ILE A 36 4.33 1.80 10.82
N LEU A 37 4.74 0.58 10.46
CA LEU A 37 5.34 0.27 9.17
C LEU A 37 4.30 -0.37 8.24
N ILE A 38 4.05 0.25 7.09
CA ILE A 38 3.13 -0.26 6.07
C ILE A 38 3.95 -0.77 4.89
N ILE A 39 3.82 -2.07 4.59
CA ILE A 39 4.46 -2.71 3.43
C ILE A 39 3.40 -2.94 2.36
N VAL A 40 3.57 -2.31 1.19
CA VAL A 40 2.65 -2.44 0.06
C VAL A 40 3.22 -3.48 -0.91
N ASN A 41 2.52 -4.61 -1.06
CA ASN A 41 2.89 -5.69 -1.98
C ASN A 41 1.74 -6.03 -2.94
N ASN A 42 1.36 -5.08 -3.79
CA ASN A 42 0.34 -5.25 -4.82
C ASN A 42 0.97 -5.67 -6.17
N HIS A 43 1.64 -6.82 -6.19
CA HIS A 43 2.29 -7.36 -7.39
C HIS A 43 1.31 -7.68 -8.55
N PHE A 44 0.00 -7.77 -8.29
CA PHE A 44 -0.97 -8.34 -9.24
C PHE A 44 -1.96 -7.34 -9.87
N MET A 45 -2.05 -6.08 -9.39
CA MET A 45 -3.16 -5.18 -9.76
C MET A 45 -2.79 -3.77 -10.21
N GLY A 46 -1.51 -3.40 -10.22
CA GLY A 46 -1.09 -2.06 -10.64
C GLY A 46 0.18 -1.61 -9.93
N PHE A 47 0.80 -0.57 -10.49
CA PHE A 47 2.10 -0.03 -10.09
C PHE A 47 2.15 0.27 -8.57
N ALA A 48 2.88 -0.55 -7.80
CA ALA A 48 3.04 -0.39 -6.34
C ALA A 48 3.40 1.04 -5.88
N PRO A 49 4.23 1.80 -6.62
CA PRO A 49 4.52 3.18 -6.27
C PRO A 49 3.30 4.12 -6.28
N GLU A 50 2.30 3.88 -7.14
CA GLU A 50 1.05 4.67 -7.15
C GLU A 50 0.24 4.45 -5.87
N SER A 51 0.07 3.20 -5.44
CA SER A 51 -0.63 2.87 -4.20
C SER A 51 0.08 3.45 -2.98
N VAL A 52 1.42 3.41 -2.96
CA VAL A 52 2.22 4.08 -1.92
C VAL A 52 1.98 5.59 -1.92
N ASN A 53 1.94 6.23 -3.08
CA ASN A 53 1.67 7.66 -3.16
C ASN A 53 0.26 8.04 -2.71
N LEU A 54 -0.74 7.23 -3.06
CA LEU A 54 -2.10 7.41 -2.58
C LEU A 54 -2.17 7.32 -1.05
N LEU A 55 -1.52 6.32 -0.46
CA LEU A 55 -1.42 6.18 1.00
C LEU A 55 -0.74 7.39 1.63
N LYS A 56 0.40 7.81 1.10
CA LYS A 56 1.12 8.99 1.61
C LYS A 56 0.27 10.25 1.56
N LYS A 57 -0.47 10.48 0.46
CA LYS A 57 -1.43 11.60 0.37
C LYS A 57 -2.51 11.53 1.45
N ARG A 58 -3.04 10.34 1.74
CA ARG A 58 -4.10 10.15 2.76
C ARG A 58 -3.59 10.38 4.18
N PHE A 59 -2.35 9.99 4.47
CA PHE A 59 -1.72 10.22 5.76
C PHE A 59 -0.99 11.57 5.85
N SER A 60 -1.16 12.46 4.85
CA SER A 60 -0.45 13.75 4.78
C SER A 60 1.07 13.62 4.90
N LEU A 61 1.62 12.50 4.44
CA LEU A 61 3.05 12.22 4.44
C LEU A 61 3.72 12.78 3.18
N PRO A 62 4.99 13.19 3.26
CA PRO A 62 5.77 13.56 2.09
C PRO A 62 5.77 12.44 1.05
N PHE A 63 5.33 12.76 -0.17
CA PHE A 63 5.34 11.84 -1.30
C PHE A 63 6.17 12.41 -2.44
N TYR A 64 6.83 11.52 -3.17
CA TYR A 64 7.56 11.87 -4.37
C TYR A 64 6.72 11.46 -5.56
N GLN A 65 6.61 12.32 -6.57
CA GLN A 65 6.05 11.88 -7.84
C GLN A 65 7.04 10.87 -8.45
N PHE A 66 6.61 9.61 -8.56
CA PHE A 66 7.36 8.59 -9.29
C PHE A 66 7.16 8.86 -10.78
N ASN A 67 7.85 9.86 -11.32
CA ASN A 67 7.70 10.26 -12.72
C ASN A 67 8.31 9.25 -13.70
N GLN A 68 9.11 8.29 -13.21
CA GLN A 68 9.74 7.26 -14.02
C GLN A 68 9.84 5.95 -13.23
N GLN A 69 9.29 4.87 -13.80
CA GLN A 69 9.67 3.52 -13.40
C GLN A 69 11.11 3.31 -13.87
N LYS A 70 12.03 3.13 -12.91
CA LYS A 70 13.42 2.82 -13.25
C LYS A 70 13.46 1.55 -14.08
N LYS A 71 14.00 1.63 -15.29
CA LYS A 71 14.25 0.50 -16.17
C LYS A 71 15.60 -0.12 -15.80
N LEU A 72 15.81 -1.38 -16.17
CA LEU A 72 17.12 -2.04 -16.02
C LEU A 72 18.24 -1.22 -16.68
N SER A 73 17.94 -0.56 -17.80
CA SER A 73 18.85 0.36 -18.50
C SER A 73 19.28 1.58 -17.69
N ASP A 74 18.53 1.98 -16.65
CA ASP A 74 18.90 3.14 -15.83
C ASP A 74 20.03 2.83 -14.83
N TYR A 75 20.47 1.57 -14.80
CA TYR A 75 21.56 1.08 -13.96
C TYR A 75 22.81 0.66 -14.75
N PHE A 76 22.76 0.70 -16.09
CA PHE A 76 23.86 0.32 -16.98
C PHE A 76 24.41 1.53 -17.73
#